data_AF-A0A7V4B1T2-F1
#
_entry.id   AF-A0A7V4B1T2-F1
#
_cell.length_a   1.000
_cell.length_b   1.000
_cell.length_c   1.000
_cell.angle_alpha   90.00
_cell.angle_beta   90.00
_cell.angle_gamma   90.00
#
_symmetry.space_group_name_H-M   'P 1'
#
loop_
_entity.id
_entity.type
_entity.pdbx_description
1 polymer ?
#
loop_
_entity_poly.entity_id
_entity_poly.type
_entity_poly.pdbx_seq_one_letter_code
_entity_poly.pdbx_strand_id
1 'polypeptide(L)'
;MIKDHCRSTVIPGVLSGIGGFGALYSASFPEMQEPVLVSGTDGVGTKLKIAQMMAVHDTIGIDAVAMCVNDILTSGARPLFFLDYLACGKLNEVVHVAVVKGIAEGCRITGCSL
;
A
#
# COMPACT_ATOMS: atom_id res chain seq x y z
N MET A 1 -15.59 0.21 6.29
CA MET A 1 -14.47 1.08 6.70
C MET A 1 -13.16 0.70 6.00
N ILE A 2 -12.39 -0.31 6.42
CA ILE A 2 -11.13 -0.68 5.71
C ILE A 2 -11.37 -1.12 4.26
N LYS A 3 -12.38 -1.97 4.02
CA LYS A 3 -12.73 -2.42 2.67
C LYS A 3 -13.02 -1.27 1.70
N ASP A 4 -13.57 -0.16 2.20
CA ASP A 4 -13.91 1.00 1.38
C ASP A 4 -12.66 1.80 1.01
N HIS A 5 -11.70 1.91 1.94
CA HIS A 5 -10.38 2.50 1.65
C HIS A 5 -9.63 1.71 0.59
N CYS A 6 -9.55 0.39 0.68
CA CYS A 6 -8.89 -0.43 -0.35
C CYS A 6 -9.68 -0.41 -1.68
N ARG A 7 -11.02 -0.44 -1.65
CA ARG A 7 -11.81 -0.30 -2.88
C ARG A 7 -11.54 1.02 -3.62
N SER A 8 -11.26 2.10 -2.88
CA SER A 8 -10.97 3.40 -3.48
C SER A 8 -9.59 3.49 -4.16
N THR A 9 -8.74 2.47 -4.04
CA THR A 9 -7.44 2.40 -4.73
C THR A 9 -7.46 1.51 -5.97
N VAL A 10 -8.60 0.91 -6.32
CA VAL A 10 -8.68 -0.05 -7.43
C VAL A 10 -8.33 0.63 -8.75
N ILE A 11 -7.37 0.04 -9.46
CA ILE A 11 -6.92 0.47 -10.78
C ILE A 11 -7.18 -0.63 -11.84
N PRO A 12 -7.14 -0.30 -13.14
CA PRO A 12 -7.18 -1.30 -14.20
C PRO A 12 -6.11 -2.38 -14.00
N GLY A 13 -6.52 -3.64 -14.05
CA GLY A 13 -5.65 -4.80 -13.83
C GLY A 13 -6.00 -5.61 -12.59
N VAL A 14 -6.66 -5.03 -11.58
CA VAL A 14 -7.16 -5.79 -10.43
C VAL A 14 -8.30 -6.74 -10.87
N LEU A 15 -8.17 -8.03 -10.56
CA LEU A 15 -9.10 -9.09 -10.96
C LEU A 15 -9.97 -9.61 -9.80
N SER A 16 -9.52 -9.43 -8.55
CA SER A 16 -10.28 -9.82 -7.36
C SER A 16 -10.02 -8.86 -6.21
N GLY A 17 -11.01 -8.71 -5.33
CA GLY A 17 -10.95 -7.81 -4.18
C GLY A 17 -10.83 -8.54 -2.84
N ILE A 18 -10.99 -7.78 -1.75
CA ILE A 18 -10.85 -8.26 -0.37
C ILE A 18 -11.89 -9.33 -0.01
N GLY A 19 -11.42 -10.44 0.56
CA GLY A 19 -12.24 -11.50 1.15
C GLY A 19 -11.87 -12.92 0.70
N GLY A 20 -11.06 -13.07 -0.35
CA GLY A 20 -10.47 -14.34 -0.76
C GLY A 20 -9.11 -14.62 -0.12
N PHE A 21 -8.48 -15.74 -0.51
CA PHE A 21 -7.11 -16.08 -0.08
C PHE A 21 -6.07 -15.03 -0.48
N GLY A 22 -6.26 -14.40 -1.65
CA GLY A 22 -5.43 -13.31 -2.13
C GLY A 22 -6.17 -12.47 -3.16
N ALA A 23 -5.75 -11.22 -3.30
CA ALA A 23 -6.11 -10.37 -4.43
C ALA A 23 -5.28 -10.76 -5.66
N LEU A 24 -5.86 -10.58 -6.84
CA LEU A 24 -5.25 -10.93 -8.12
C LEU A 24 -5.06 -9.68 -8.97
N TYR A 25 -3.93 -9.60 -9.66
CA TYR A 25 -3.63 -8.56 -10.63
C TYR A 25 -3.23 -9.20 -11.97
N SER A 26 -3.77 -8.68 -13.07
CA SER A 26 -3.50 -9.15 -14.43
C SER A 26 -2.03 -8.90 -14.78
N ALA A 27 -1.30 -9.96 -15.09
CA ALA A 27 0.07 -9.89 -15.62
C ALA A 27 0.10 -9.67 -17.15
N SER A 28 -0.99 -9.14 -17.74
CA SER A 28 -1.05 -8.80 -19.15
C SER A 28 -0.55 -7.37 -19.37
N PHE A 29 0.60 -7.24 -20.03
CA PHE A 29 1.23 -5.96 -20.36
C PHE A 29 1.41 -5.83 -21.88
N PRO A 30 0.31 -5.61 -22.64
CA PRO A 30 0.34 -5.66 -24.10
C PRO A 30 1.24 -4.60 -24.75
N GLU A 31 1.53 -3.51 -24.05
CA GLU A 31 2.42 -2.44 -24.51
C GLU A 31 3.91 -2.69 -24.19
N MET A 32 4.25 -3.82 -23.55
CA MET A 32 5.61 -4.17 -23.18
C MET A 32 6.08 -5.43 -23.92
N GLN A 33 7.26 -5.38 -24.54
CA GLN A 33 7.83 -6.53 -25.24
C GLN A 33 8.34 -7.60 -24.26
N GLU A 34 9.07 -7.18 -23.22
CA GLU A 34 9.67 -8.06 -22.21
C GLU A 34 9.44 -7.47 -20.81
N PRO A 35 8.24 -7.61 -20.23
CA PRO A 35 7.92 -7.03 -18.93
C PRO A 35 8.73 -7.69 -17.82
N VAL A 36 9.33 -6.88 -16.95
CA VAL A 36 10.05 -7.31 -15.74
C VAL A 36 9.31 -6.82 -14.51
N LEU A 37 9.13 -7.71 -13.53
CA LEU A 37 8.54 -7.35 -12.25
C LEU A 37 9.62 -6.86 -11.29
N VAL A 38 9.38 -5.69 -10.68
CA VAL A 38 10.20 -5.13 -9.61
C VAL A 38 9.36 -5.14 -8.34
N SER A 39 9.92 -5.72 -7.27
CA SER A 39 9.28 -5.78 -5.96
C SER A 39 10.21 -5.22 -4.89
N GLY A 40 9.65 -4.54 -3.90
CA GLY A 40 10.37 -4.03 -2.74
C GLY A 40 9.52 -4.16 -1.49
N THR A 41 10.18 -4.13 -0.34
CA THR A 41 9.53 -4.09 0.97
C THR A 41 10.34 -3.19 1.88
N ASP A 42 9.66 -2.30 2.61
CA ASP A 42 10.29 -1.42 3.57
C ASP A 42 9.35 -1.16 4.76
N GLY A 43 9.90 -0.68 5.86
CA GLY A 43 9.17 -0.24 7.03
C GLY A 43 9.30 1.27 7.26
N VAL A 44 8.36 1.83 8.01
CA VAL A 44 8.40 3.26 8.39
C VAL A 44 9.53 3.59 9.38
N GLY A 45 10.02 2.58 10.10
CA GLY A 45 11.11 2.73 11.07
C GLY A 45 10.72 3.51 12.32
N THR A 46 11.69 4.22 12.91
CA THR A 46 11.54 4.88 14.22
C THR A 46 10.56 6.06 14.22
N LYS A 47 10.17 6.57 13.05
CA LYS A 47 9.11 7.60 12.91
C LYS A 47 7.78 7.15 13.52
N LEU A 48 7.52 5.83 13.58
CA LEU A 48 6.37 5.25 14.28
C LEU A 48 6.27 5.70 15.75
N LYS A 49 7.41 5.89 16.44
CA LYS A 49 7.42 6.35 17.83
C LYS A 49 6.85 7.77 17.96
N ILE A 50 7.14 8.64 17.00
CA ILE A 50 6.63 10.02 16.98
C ILE A 50 5.12 10.01 16.72
N ALA A 51 4.66 9.23 15.73
CA ALA A 51 3.24 9.05 15.45
C ALA A 51 2.46 8.57 16.69
N GLN A 52 3.03 7.63 17.45
CA GLN A 52 2.47 7.14 18.72
C GLN A 52 2.45 8.22 19.81
N MET A 53 3.54 8.96 20.00
CA MET A 53 3.61 10.04 20.99
C MET A 53 2.61 11.17 20.70
N MET A 54 2.36 11.44 19.41
CA MET A 54 1.43 12.48 18.97
C MET A 54 -0.02 11.99 18.86
N ALA A 55 -0.27 10.68 18.97
CA ALA A 55 -1.55 10.05 18.66
C ALA A 55 -2.08 10.39 17.25
N VAL A 56 -1.18 10.56 16.27
CA VAL A 56 -1.50 10.85 14.86
C VAL A 56 -1.05 9.65 14.02
N HIS A 57 -2.01 8.98 13.39
CA HIS A 57 -1.77 7.71 12.70
C HIS A 57 -2.24 7.68 11.25
N ASP A 58 -2.94 8.70 10.77
CA ASP A 58 -3.57 8.69 9.45
C ASP A 58 -2.67 9.15 8.30
N THR A 59 -1.45 9.61 8.60
CA THR A 59 -0.43 9.96 7.60
C THR A 59 0.70 8.94 7.52
N ILE A 60 0.86 8.10 8.55
CA ILE A 60 2.02 7.18 8.66
C ILE A 60 1.99 6.07 7.60
N GLY A 61 0.80 5.73 7.11
CA GLY A 61 0.63 4.82 5.99
C GLY A 61 1.12 5.39 4.65
N ILE A 62 1.07 6.72 4.47
CA ILE A 62 1.63 7.39 3.29
C ILE A 62 3.15 7.21 3.29
N ASP A 63 3.79 7.39 4.46
CA ASP A 63 5.22 7.16 4.62
C ASP A 63 5.61 5.72 4.24
N ALA A 64 4.83 4.73 4.67
CA ALA A 64 5.08 3.32 4.34
C ALA A 64 5.05 3.07 2.82
N VAL A 65 4.06 3.61 2.12
CA VAL A 65 3.95 3.45 0.66
C VAL A 65 5.07 4.21 -0.05
N ALA A 66 5.38 5.43 0.40
CA ALA A 66 6.39 6.28 -0.23
C ALA A 66 7.79 5.64 -0.18
N MET A 67 8.17 5.00 0.94
CA MET A 67 9.45 4.31 1.05
C MET A 67 9.59 3.22 -0.02
N CYS A 68 8.62 2.32 -0.14
CA CYS A 68 8.66 1.24 -1.13
C CYS A 68 8.57 1.76 -2.57
N VAL A 69 7.66 2.72 -2.85
CA VAL A 69 7.42 3.19 -4.22
C VAL A 69 8.59 4.00 -4.75
N ASN A 70 9.17 4.87 -3.93
CA ASN A 70 10.32 5.69 -4.36
C ASN A 70 11.51 4.82 -4.76
N ASP A 71 11.73 3.70 -4.08
CA ASP A 71 12.83 2.78 -4.41
C ASP A 71 12.63 2.12 -5.78
N ILE A 72 11.42 1.61 -6.08
CA ILE A 72 11.19 0.97 -7.39
C ILE A 72 11.20 1.97 -8.55
N LEU A 73 10.80 3.23 -8.30
CA LEU A 73 10.86 4.30 -9.30
C LEU A 73 12.29 4.58 -9.78
N THR A 74 13.31 4.34 -8.94
CA THR A 74 14.73 4.48 -9.36
C THR A 74 15.13 3.52 -10.48
N SER A 75 14.41 2.40 -10.62
CA SER A 75 14.60 1.42 -11.69
C SER A 75 13.72 1.71 -12.92
N GLY A 76 12.96 2.81 -12.92
CA GLY A 76 11.98 3.13 -13.95
C GLY A 76 10.70 2.30 -13.89
N ALA A 77 10.47 1.57 -12.80
CA ALA A 77 9.29 0.72 -12.66
C ALA A 77 8.02 1.54 -12.40
N ARG A 78 6.88 1.08 -12.94
CA ARG A 78 5.56 1.63 -12.61
C ARG A 78 4.93 0.85 -11.44
N PRO A 79 4.46 1.51 -10.37
CA PRO A 79 3.72 0.85 -9.30
C PRO A 79 2.47 0.12 -9.83
N LEU A 80 2.20 -1.09 -9.34
CA LEU A 80 1.03 -1.91 -9.72
C LEU A 80 0.08 -2.09 -8.55
N PHE A 81 0.57 -2.71 -7.49
CA PHE A 81 -0.18 -2.98 -6.27
C PHE A 81 0.73 -2.88 -5.05
N PHE A 82 0.13 -2.73 -3.88
CA PHE A 82 0.81 -2.64 -2.59
C PHE A 82 0.18 -3.65 -1.63
N LEU A 83 1.01 -4.27 -0.78
CA LEU A 83 0.54 -5.10 0.31
C LEU A 83 1.12 -4.57 1.61
N ASP A 84 0.32 -4.58 2.68
CA ASP A 84 0.76 -4.15 3.99
C ASP A 84 0.73 -5.29 5.02
N TYR A 85 1.56 -5.12 6.05
CA TYR A 85 1.58 -5.97 7.23
C TYR A 85 1.69 -5.10 8.48
N LEU A 86 0.67 -5.15 9.33
CA LEU A 86 0.62 -4.45 10.60
C LEU A 86 0.71 -5.44 11.77
N ALA A 87 1.74 -5.28 12.60
CA ALA A 87 1.89 -6.02 13.84
C ALA A 87 1.60 -5.15 15.06
N CYS A 88 0.81 -5.67 16.00
CA CYS A 88 0.53 -5.01 17.29
C CYS A 88 0.27 -6.06 18.38
N GLY A 89 0.51 -5.70 19.64
CA GLY A 89 0.24 -6.60 20.77
C GLY A 89 -1.26 -6.83 21.01
N LYS A 90 -2.06 -5.77 20.89
CA LYS A 90 -3.52 -5.83 20.86
C LYS A 90 -4.04 -4.88 19.80
N LEU A 91 -4.95 -5.35 18.97
CA LEU A 91 -5.53 -4.55 17.90
C LEU A 91 -6.37 -3.41 18.51
N ASN A 92 -6.02 -2.18 18.13
CA ASN A 92 -6.87 -1.01 18.32
C ASN A 92 -7.47 -0.66 16.95
N GLU A 93 -8.78 -0.85 16.80
CA GLU A 93 -9.47 -0.67 15.52
C GLU A 93 -9.39 0.76 15.00
N VAL A 94 -9.47 1.78 15.87
CA VAL A 94 -9.41 3.19 15.48
C VAL A 94 -8.04 3.52 14.88
N VAL A 95 -6.97 3.08 15.53
CA VAL A 95 -5.60 3.25 15.04
C VAL A 95 -5.40 2.48 13.74
N HIS A 96 -5.86 1.24 13.68
CA HIS A 96 -5.74 0.41 12.48
C HIS A 96 -6.42 1.04 11.25
N VAL A 97 -7.67 1.50 11.41
CA VAL A 97 -8.39 2.19 10.34
C VAL A 97 -7.66 3.46 9.90
N ALA A 98 -7.12 4.24 10.84
CA ALA A 98 -6.34 5.44 10.52
C ALA A 98 -5.09 5.09 9.69
N VAL A 99 -4.32 4.08 10.10
CA VAL A 99 -3.13 3.62 9.35
C VAL A 99 -3.53 3.19 7.93
N VAL A 100 -4.55 2.35 7.79
CA VAL A 100 -5.00 1.88 6.46
C VAL A 100 -5.53 3.01 5.58
N LYS A 101 -6.21 4.01 6.17
CA LYS A 101 -6.59 5.24 5.44
C LYS A 101 -5.37 5.92 4.84
N GLY A 102 -4.28 6.03 5.60
CA GLY A 102 -3.01 6.59 5.14
C GLY A 102 -2.34 5.75 4.04
N ILE A 103 -2.35 4.41 4.17
CA ILE A 103 -1.81 3.51 3.14
C ILE A 103 -2.60 3.66 1.85
N ALA A 104 -3.93 3.65 1.94
CA ALA A 104 -4.79 3.84 0.77
C ALA A 104 -4.59 5.21 0.11
N GLU A 105 -4.33 6.27 0.88
CA GLU A 105 -3.97 7.57 0.32
C GLU A 105 -2.61 7.53 -0.39
N GLY A 106 -1.59 6.90 0.21
CA GLY A 106 -0.30 6.67 -0.44
C GLY A 106 -0.44 5.91 -1.78
N CYS A 107 -1.30 4.89 -1.81
CA CYS A 107 -1.58 4.12 -3.02
C CYS A 107 -2.29 4.97 -4.10
N ARG A 108 -3.25 5.82 -3.71
CA ARG A 108 -3.90 6.78 -4.64
C ARG A 108 -2.91 7.78 -5.24
N ILE A 109 -2.03 8.34 -4.42
CA ILE A 109 -1.02 9.31 -4.85
C ILE A 109 -0.05 8.67 -5.86
N THR A 110 0.32 7.40 -5.63
CA THR A 110 1.31 6.68 -6.44
C THR A 110 0.70 5.88 -7.60
N GLY A 111 -0.62 5.79 -7.67
CA GLY A 111 -1.34 5.09 -8.73
C GLY A 111 -1.26 3.56 -8.66
N CYS A 112 -1.04 2.97 -7.49
CA CYS A 112 -1.13 1.53 -7.26
C CYS A 112 -2.41 1.16 -6.49
N SER A 113 -2.82 -0.12 -6.57
CA SER A 113 -3.92 -0.64 -5.76
C SER A 113 -3.41 -1.25 -4.45
N LEU A 114 -4.04 -0.88 -3.34
CA LEU A 114 -4.01 -1.65 -2.10
C LEU A 114 -4.94 -2.86 -2.20
#